data_AF-A0A652KEV6-F1
#
_entry.id   AF-A0A652KEV6-F1
#
_cell.length_a   1.000
_cell.length_b   1.000
_cell.length_c   1.000
_cell.angle_alpha   90.00
_cell.angle_beta   90.00
_cell.angle_gamma   90.00
#
_symmetry.space_group_name_H-M   'P 1'
#
loop_
_entity.id
_entity.type
_entity.pdbx_description
1 polymer ?
#
loop_
_entity_poly.entity_id
_entity_poly.type
_entity_poly.pdbx_seq_one_letter_code
_entity_poly.pdbx_strand_id
1 'polypeptide(L)'
;MRLYAQTPARRNRQVLVDLIALLLIAVVVWGAFAVREAIMRLAEPGRKVESAGDGLADELGNAGDAAGDVPLVGGLLRKPLQSAADASTGFADAGESLQEAVSHVATVTTTVLIVVPVAFVLLLWLPPRLLWIRRSMTMRRLADAPGGADLLALRALTGPPRDLAALPVPPGGLADAWRQGDQHVIATLSEVALKRAGLRP
;
A
#
# COMPACT_ATOMS: atom_id res chain seq x y z
N MET A 1 -7.65 18.64 15.43
CA MET A 1 -8.41 17.44 14.97
C MET A 1 -7.87 16.22 15.72
N ARG A 2 -8.72 15.43 16.41
CA ARG A 2 -8.23 14.27 17.18
C ARG A 2 -8.33 13.01 16.33
N LEU A 3 -7.18 12.39 16.03
CA LEU A 3 -7.03 11.23 15.14
C LEU A 3 -7.40 9.87 15.77
N TYR A 4 -7.72 9.80 17.07
CA TYR A 4 -7.98 8.55 17.80
C TYR A 4 -9.22 8.59 18.72
N ALA A 5 -9.89 7.43 18.85
CA ALA A 5 -11.02 7.22 19.75
C ALA A 5 -10.58 7.26 21.23
N GLN A 6 -11.41 7.81 22.11
CA GLN A 6 -11.05 8.03 23.52
C GLN A 6 -11.48 6.90 24.47
N THR A 7 -12.12 5.85 23.93
CA THR A 7 -12.41 4.60 24.64
C THR A 7 -11.28 3.59 24.43
N PRO A 8 -10.65 3.07 25.51
CA PRO A 8 -9.41 2.27 25.42
C PRO A 8 -9.58 0.99 24.60
N ALA A 9 -10.73 0.31 24.69
CA ALA A 9 -11.02 -0.90 23.93
C ALA A 9 -11.07 -0.65 22.39
N ARG A 10 -11.63 0.50 21.96
CA ARG A 10 -11.66 0.86 20.53
C ARG A 10 -10.34 1.42 20.05
N ARG A 11 -9.61 2.14 20.90
CA ARG A 11 -8.25 2.63 20.59
C ARG A 11 -7.29 1.46 20.33
N ASN A 12 -7.28 0.45 21.19
CA ASN A 12 -6.41 -0.72 21.03
C ASN A 12 -6.73 -1.51 19.76
N ARG A 13 -8.02 -1.67 19.43
CA ARG A 13 -8.43 -2.31 18.18
C ARG A 13 -8.03 -1.49 16.94
N GLN A 14 -8.12 -0.17 16.99
CA GLN A 14 -7.64 0.71 15.91
C GLN A 14 -6.12 0.58 15.72
N VAL A 15 -5.35 0.63 16.81
CA VAL A 15 -3.89 0.45 16.76
C VAL A 15 -3.54 -0.93 16.22
N LEU A 16 -4.21 -1.99 16.67
CA LEU A 16 -3.97 -3.34 16.19
C LEU A 16 -4.27 -3.48 14.69
N VAL A 17 -5.40 -2.93 14.22
CA VAL A 17 -5.76 -2.94 12.80
C VAL A 17 -4.76 -2.13 11.97
N ASP A 18 -4.30 -0.99 12.46
CA ASP A 18 -3.28 -0.17 11.79
C ASP A 18 -1.94 -0.92 11.72
N LEU A 19 -1.51 -1.57 12.80
CA LEU A 19 -0.29 -2.37 12.83
C LEU A 19 -0.38 -3.58 11.90
N ILE A 20 -1.53 -4.27 11.85
CA ILE A 20 -1.75 -5.38 10.91
C ILE A 20 -1.70 -4.87 9.47
N ALA A 21 -2.33 -3.74 9.16
CA ALA A 21 -2.28 -3.16 7.82
C ALA A 21 -0.83 -2.79 7.42
N LEU A 22 -0.08 -2.16 8.31
CA LEU A 22 1.33 -1.82 8.08
C LEU A 22 2.19 -3.08 7.90
N LEU A 23 1.98 -4.11 8.72
CA LEU A 23 2.69 -5.38 8.60
C LEU A 23 2.38 -6.08 7.27
N LEU A 24 1.12 -6.12 6.86
CA LEU A 24 0.71 -6.69 5.58
C LEU A 24 1.35 -5.96 4.40
N ILE A 25 1.35 -4.62 4.43
CA ILE A 25 2.02 -3.81 3.41
C ILE A 25 3.52 -4.13 3.37
N ALA A 26 4.18 -4.19 4.54
CA ALA A 26 5.60 -4.51 4.63
C ALA A 26 5.92 -5.91 4.06
N VAL A 27 5.12 -6.92 4.40
CA VAL A 27 5.28 -8.29 3.89
C VAL A 27 5.08 -8.36 2.38
N VAL A 28 4.06 -7.68 1.84
CA VAL A 28 3.81 -7.61 0.39
C VAL A 28 4.98 -6.95 -0.34
N VAL A 29 5.44 -5.80 0.14
CA VAL A 29 6.56 -5.07 -0.47
C VAL A 29 7.84 -5.90 -0.43
N TRP A 30 8.12 -6.53 0.71
CA TRP A 30 9.26 -7.43 0.85
C TRP A 30 9.18 -8.63 -0.11
N GLY A 31 8.02 -9.29 -0.19
CA GLY A 31 7.79 -10.39 -1.13
C GLY A 31 7.94 -9.96 -2.59
N ALA A 32 7.47 -8.77 -2.96
CA ALA A 32 7.62 -8.22 -4.32
C ALA A 32 9.08 -7.99 -4.69
N PHE A 33 9.90 -7.45 -3.77
CA PHE A 33 11.33 -7.31 -4.02
C PHE A 33 12.05 -8.65 -4.12
N ALA A 34 11.66 -9.65 -3.33
CA ALA A 34 12.21 -11.01 -3.45
C ALA A 34 11.89 -11.63 -4.83
N VAL A 35 10.66 -11.44 -5.33
CA VAL A 35 10.27 -11.86 -6.68
C VAL A 35 11.06 -11.10 -7.74
N ARG A 36 11.23 -9.79 -7.60
CA ARG A 36 12.05 -8.97 -8.52
C ARG A 36 13.46 -9.52 -8.63
N GLU A 37 14.10 -9.79 -7.50
CA GLU A 37 15.46 -10.33 -7.45
C GLU A 37 15.54 -11.70 -8.12
N ALA A 38 14.55 -12.56 -7.90
CA ALA A 38 14.48 -13.85 -8.58
C ALA A 38 14.35 -13.69 -10.10
N ILE A 39 13.55 -12.74 -10.59
CA ILE A 39 13.42 -12.45 -12.03
C ILE A 39 14.74 -11.87 -12.58
N MET A 40 15.40 -10.96 -11.88
CA MET A 40 16.66 -10.35 -12.33
C MET A 40 17.80 -11.37 -12.48
N ARG A 41 17.74 -12.52 -11.80
CA ARG A 41 18.68 -13.63 -12.02
C ARG A 41 18.56 -14.22 -13.43
N LEU A 42 17.40 -14.13 -14.07
CA LEU A 42 17.21 -14.54 -15.47
C LEU A 42 17.93 -13.62 -16.46
N ALA A 43 18.43 -12.45 -16.03
CA ALA A 43 19.25 -11.57 -16.87
C ALA A 43 20.73 -11.99 -16.88
N GLU A 44 21.17 -12.87 -15.98
CA GLU A 44 22.57 -13.32 -15.91
C GLU A 44 23.03 -14.08 -17.18
N PRO A 45 22.24 -14.98 -17.78
CA PRO A 45 22.57 -15.57 -19.08
C PRO A 45 22.72 -14.51 -20.19
N GLY A 46 21.85 -13.49 -20.22
CA GLY A 46 21.93 -12.40 -21.19
C GLY A 46 23.25 -11.64 -21.11
N ARG A 47 23.70 -11.32 -19.89
CA ARG A 47 25.01 -10.67 -19.65
C ARG A 47 26.18 -11.52 -20.12
N LYS A 48 26.11 -12.84 -19.91
CA LYS A 48 27.15 -13.76 -20.37
C LYS A 48 27.20 -13.81 -21.90
N VAL A 49 26.04 -13.86 -22.56
CA VAL A 49 25.95 -13.82 -24.02
C VAL A 49 26.45 -12.49 -24.58
N GLU A 50 26.07 -11.37 -23.98
CA GLU A 50 26.56 -10.03 -24.33
C GLU A 50 28.08 -9.96 -24.29
N SER A 51 28.67 -10.26 -23.12
CA SER A 51 30.11 -10.21 -22.92
C SER A 51 30.90 -11.17 -23.83
N ALA A 52 30.33 -12.34 -24.14
CA ALA A 52 30.95 -13.31 -25.05
C ALA A 52 30.86 -12.86 -26.50
N GLY A 53 29.75 -12.24 -26.90
CA GLY A 53 29.54 -11.67 -28.24
C GLY A 53 30.51 -10.52 -28.51
N ASP A 54 30.61 -9.57 -27.57
CA ASP A 54 31.52 -8.43 -27.66
C ASP A 54 32.98 -8.88 -27.71
N GLY A 55 33.40 -9.76 -26.80
CA GLY A 55 34.77 -10.27 -26.78
C GLY A 55 35.15 -11.02 -28.05
N LEU A 56 34.21 -11.81 -28.60
CA LEU A 56 34.44 -12.52 -29.85
C LEU A 56 34.46 -11.56 -31.05
N ALA A 57 33.60 -10.54 -31.07
CA ALA A 57 33.60 -9.51 -32.10
C ALA A 57 34.93 -8.73 -32.12
N ASP A 58 35.44 -8.35 -30.95
CA ASP A 58 36.72 -7.67 -30.81
C ASP A 58 37.90 -8.55 -31.28
N GLU A 59 37.96 -9.82 -30.83
CA GLU A 59 39.02 -10.74 -31.25
C GLU A 59 39.00 -10.98 -32.77
N LEU A 60 37.83 -11.20 -33.36
CA LEU A 60 37.67 -11.43 -34.80
C LEU A 60 37.95 -10.16 -35.61
N GLY A 61 37.56 -8.98 -35.11
CA GLY A 61 37.86 -7.70 -35.72
C GLY A 61 39.37 -7.44 -35.77
N ASN A 62 40.05 -7.61 -34.63
CA ASN A 62 41.50 -7.49 -34.51
C ASN A 62 42.24 -8.50 -35.41
N ALA A 63 41.77 -9.76 -35.45
CA ALA A 63 42.32 -10.78 -36.33
C ALA A 63 42.09 -10.44 -37.82
N GLY A 64 40.93 -9.87 -38.16
CA GLY A 64 40.61 -9.42 -39.51
C GLY A 64 41.51 -8.26 -39.97
N ASP A 65 41.78 -7.31 -39.08
CA ASP A 65 42.71 -6.21 -39.33
C ASP A 65 44.13 -6.72 -39.55
N ALA A 66 44.65 -7.55 -38.64
CA ALA A 66 45.98 -8.16 -38.77
C ALA A 66 46.12 -9.05 -40.01
N ALA A 67 45.08 -9.81 -40.37
CA ALA A 67 45.08 -10.62 -41.58
C ALA A 67 45.03 -9.74 -42.85
N GLY A 68 44.45 -8.55 -42.78
CA GLY A 68 44.42 -7.57 -43.87
C GLY A 68 45.80 -7.10 -44.31
N ASP A 69 46.78 -7.10 -43.41
CA ASP A 69 48.15 -6.66 -43.68
C ASP A 69 49.02 -7.70 -44.42
N VAL A 70 48.49 -8.91 -44.69
CA VAL A 70 49.22 -9.96 -45.40
C VAL A 70 49.26 -9.68 -46.91
N PRO A 71 50.44 -9.58 -47.54
CA PRO A 71 50.56 -9.34 -48.98
C PRO A 71 49.88 -10.43 -49.81
N LEU A 72 49.29 -10.05 -50.95
CA LEU A 72 48.62 -10.92 -51.94
C LEU A 72 47.30 -11.58 -51.49
N VAL A 73 47.13 -11.90 -50.20
CA VAL A 73 45.94 -12.64 -49.70
C VAL A 73 45.16 -11.92 -48.59
N GLY A 74 45.64 -10.80 -48.05
CA GLY A 74 45.04 -10.17 -46.86
C GLY A 74 43.58 -9.76 -47.03
N GLY A 75 43.18 -9.27 -48.20
CA GLY A 75 41.77 -8.95 -48.49
C GLY A 75 40.85 -10.18 -48.51
N LEU A 76 41.36 -11.37 -48.87
CA LEU A 76 40.60 -12.62 -48.87
C LEU A 76 40.37 -13.16 -47.45
N LEU A 77 41.29 -12.87 -46.53
CA LEU A 77 41.23 -13.30 -45.13
C LEU A 77 40.47 -12.30 -44.24
N ARG A 78 40.62 -10.99 -44.49
CA ARG A 78 39.95 -9.92 -43.74
C ARG A 78 38.43 -10.03 -43.81
N LYS A 79 37.88 -10.22 -45.01
CA LYS A 79 36.43 -10.19 -45.24
C LYS A 79 35.64 -11.22 -44.41
N PRO A 80 35.98 -12.52 -44.40
CA PRO A 80 35.27 -13.50 -43.58
C PRO A 80 35.45 -13.26 -42.07
N LEU A 81 36.62 -12.78 -41.62
CA LEU A 81 36.86 -12.44 -40.20
C LEU A 81 36.01 -11.24 -39.76
N GLN A 82 35.93 -10.19 -40.57
CA GLN A 82 35.09 -9.04 -40.31
C GLN A 82 33.60 -9.42 -40.30
N SER A 83 33.15 -10.24 -41.26
CA SER A 83 31.76 -10.73 -41.27
C SER A 83 31.44 -11.62 -40.07
N ALA A 84 32.41 -12.37 -39.55
CA ALA A 84 32.24 -13.15 -38.33
C ALA A 84 32.20 -12.25 -37.08
N ALA A 85 32.97 -11.15 -37.06
CA ALA A 85 32.88 -10.13 -36.02
C ALA A 85 31.48 -9.47 -36.01
N ASP A 86 30.97 -9.05 -37.18
CA ASP A 86 29.64 -8.47 -37.33
C ASP A 86 28.51 -9.45 -36.92
N ALA A 87 28.69 -10.74 -37.18
CA ALA A 87 27.73 -11.75 -36.70
C ALA A 87 27.79 -11.92 -35.17
N SER A 88 28.97 -11.70 -34.57
CA SER A 88 29.19 -11.82 -33.13
C SER A 88 28.62 -10.64 -32.36
N THR A 89 28.64 -9.42 -32.92
CA THR A 89 27.92 -8.26 -32.35
C THR A 89 26.41 -8.51 -32.31
N GLY A 90 25.86 -9.26 -33.28
CA GLY A 90 24.45 -9.67 -33.24
C GLY A 90 24.09 -10.56 -32.03
N PHE A 91 25.05 -11.34 -31.50
CA PHE A 91 24.84 -12.04 -30.23
C PHE A 91 24.89 -11.09 -29.04
N ALA A 92 25.75 -10.06 -29.10
CA ALA A 92 25.81 -9.05 -28.06
C ALA A 92 24.50 -8.28 -27.92
N ASP A 93 23.98 -7.76 -29.03
CA ASP A 93 22.69 -7.08 -29.12
C ASP A 93 21.54 -7.97 -28.62
N ALA A 94 21.56 -9.26 -28.96
CA ALA A 94 20.57 -10.21 -28.47
C ALA A 94 20.65 -10.39 -26.94
N GLY A 95 21.87 -10.45 -26.39
CA GLY A 95 22.14 -10.50 -24.95
C GLY A 95 21.64 -9.27 -24.21
N GLU A 96 21.86 -8.09 -24.77
CA GLU A 96 21.35 -6.81 -24.24
C GLU A 96 19.81 -6.78 -24.26
N SER A 97 19.19 -7.11 -25.41
CA SER A 97 17.72 -7.11 -25.55
C SER A 97 17.02 -8.05 -24.55
N LEU A 98 17.63 -9.20 -24.26
CA LEU A 98 17.12 -10.14 -23.27
C LEU A 98 17.15 -9.54 -21.86
N GLN A 99 18.24 -8.85 -21.51
CA GLN A 99 18.37 -8.19 -20.21
C GLN A 99 17.33 -7.08 -20.05
N GLU A 100 17.12 -6.27 -21.09
CA GLU A 100 16.12 -5.21 -21.08
C GLU A 100 14.71 -5.79 -20.91
N ALA A 101 14.36 -6.85 -21.66
CA ALA A 101 13.08 -7.53 -21.53
C ALA A 101 12.87 -8.11 -20.12
N VAL A 102 13.88 -8.77 -19.55
CA VAL A 102 13.82 -9.30 -18.17
C VAL A 102 13.65 -8.17 -17.16
N SER A 103 14.40 -7.06 -17.31
CA SER A 103 14.31 -5.89 -16.45
C SER A 103 12.92 -5.25 -16.50
N HIS A 104 12.34 -5.14 -17.69
CA HIS A 104 10.98 -4.63 -17.89
C HIS A 104 9.94 -5.54 -17.22
N VAL A 105 10.02 -6.85 -17.44
CA VAL A 105 9.13 -7.83 -16.80
C VAL A 105 9.27 -7.79 -15.28
N ALA A 106 10.49 -7.74 -14.75
CA ALA A 106 10.76 -7.63 -13.32
C ALA A 106 10.10 -6.38 -12.74
N THR A 107 10.24 -5.23 -13.43
CA THR A 107 9.67 -3.96 -12.99
C THR A 107 8.16 -3.99 -12.98
N VAL A 108 7.51 -4.36 -14.10
CA VAL A 108 6.05 -4.44 -14.19
C VAL A 108 5.48 -5.41 -13.16
N THR A 109 6.05 -6.60 -13.04
CA THR A 109 5.60 -7.63 -12.08
C THR A 109 5.69 -7.10 -10.64
N THR A 110 6.82 -6.48 -10.28
CA THR A 110 7.02 -5.90 -8.95
C THR A 110 6.00 -4.80 -8.67
N THR A 111 5.78 -3.89 -9.63
CA THR A 111 4.81 -2.80 -9.50
C THR A 111 3.40 -3.35 -9.28
N VAL A 112 2.97 -4.34 -10.07
CA VAL A 112 1.64 -4.95 -9.93
C VAL A 112 1.51 -5.65 -8.57
N LEU A 113 2.53 -6.41 -8.16
CA LEU A 113 2.52 -7.15 -6.90
C LEU A 113 2.51 -6.23 -5.67
N ILE A 114 3.01 -5.00 -5.79
CA ILE A 114 2.90 -3.98 -4.73
C ILE A 114 1.56 -3.25 -4.82
N VAL A 115 1.23 -2.69 -5.98
CA VAL A 115 0.10 -1.77 -6.13
C VAL A 115 -1.23 -2.46 -5.86
N VAL A 116 -1.45 -3.66 -6.40
CA VAL A 116 -2.75 -4.34 -6.28
C VAL A 116 -3.08 -4.70 -4.82
N PRO A 117 -2.20 -5.38 -4.06
CA PRO A 117 -2.52 -5.72 -2.67
C PRO A 117 -2.54 -4.50 -1.76
N VAL A 118 -1.64 -3.52 -1.97
CA VAL A 118 -1.66 -2.27 -1.18
C VAL A 118 -2.95 -1.50 -1.41
N ALA A 119 -3.38 -1.36 -2.67
CA ALA A 119 -4.66 -0.72 -2.99
C ALA A 119 -5.83 -1.47 -2.35
N PHE A 120 -5.81 -2.81 -2.34
CA PHE A 120 -6.83 -3.62 -1.69
C PHE A 120 -6.88 -3.41 -0.17
N VAL A 121 -5.72 -3.42 0.50
CA VAL A 121 -5.61 -3.12 1.94
C VAL A 121 -6.14 -1.73 2.24
N LEU A 122 -5.74 -0.72 1.45
CA LEU A 122 -6.23 0.64 1.59
C LEU A 122 -7.73 0.71 1.36
N LEU A 123 -8.28 0.04 0.35
CA LEU A 123 -9.70 0.08 0.04
C LEU A 123 -10.56 -0.58 1.13
N LEU A 124 -10.05 -1.60 1.82
CA LEU A 124 -10.73 -2.21 2.96
C LEU A 124 -10.58 -1.37 4.25
N TRP A 125 -9.44 -0.70 4.42
CA TRP A 125 -9.08 -0.01 5.65
C TRP A 125 -9.53 1.46 5.71
N LEU A 126 -9.46 2.18 4.59
CA LEU A 126 -9.70 3.64 4.50
C LEU A 126 -11.19 4.02 4.71
N PRO A 127 -12.18 3.35 4.08
CA PRO A 127 -13.59 3.72 4.21
C PRO A 127 -14.12 3.68 5.65
N PRO A 128 -13.94 2.60 6.45
CA PRO A 128 -14.43 2.58 7.82
C PRO A 128 -13.74 3.65 8.68
N ARG A 129 -12.46 3.93 8.41
CA ARG A 129 -11.72 4.98 9.12
C ARG A 129 -12.24 6.38 8.79
N LEU A 130 -12.48 6.67 7.52
CA LEU A 130 -13.05 7.95 7.06
C LEU A 130 -14.46 8.17 7.58
N LEU A 131 -15.32 7.14 7.51
CA LEU A 131 -16.68 7.21 8.05
C LEU A 131 -16.69 7.47 9.55
N TRP A 132 -15.76 6.86 10.30
CA TRP A 132 -15.63 7.11 11.73
C TRP A 132 -15.19 8.55 12.02
N ILE A 133 -14.16 9.06 11.33
CA ILE A 133 -13.69 10.44 11.48
C ILE A 133 -14.83 11.43 11.21
N ARG A 134 -15.60 11.22 10.13
CA ARG A 134 -16.76 12.05 9.78
C ARG A 134 -17.83 12.01 10.87
N ARG A 135 -18.23 10.80 11.31
CA ARG A 135 -19.26 10.64 12.36
C ARG A 135 -18.86 11.27 13.69
N SER A 136 -17.60 11.12 14.10
CA SER A 136 -17.09 11.72 15.32
C SER A 136 -17.04 13.25 15.26
N MET A 137 -16.73 13.82 14.08
CA MET A 137 -16.77 15.28 13.88
C MET A 137 -18.20 15.82 13.93
N THR A 138 -19.16 15.13 13.31
CA THR A 138 -20.59 15.53 13.36
C THR A 138 -21.14 15.47 14.79
N MET A 139 -20.82 14.41 15.54
CA MET A 139 -21.26 14.28 16.94
C MET A 139 -20.66 15.36 17.85
N ARG A 140 -19.40 15.76 17.64
CA ARG A 140 -18.81 16.88 18.40
C ARG A 140 -19.45 18.22 18.06
N ARG A 141 -19.63 18.52 16.78
CA ARG A 141 -20.33 19.74 16.34
C ARG A 141 -21.74 19.82 16.90
N LEU A 142 -22.41 18.67 17.03
CA LEU A 142 -23.73 18.60 17.64
C LEU A 142 -23.69 18.83 19.15
N ALA A 143 -22.66 18.33 19.84
CA ALA A 143 -22.44 18.57 21.27
C ALA A 143 -22.15 20.06 21.57
N ASP A 144 -21.36 20.71 20.72
CA ASP A 144 -20.97 22.12 20.84
C ASP A 144 -22.09 23.10 20.45
N ALA A 145 -23.18 22.61 19.84
CA ALA A 145 -24.31 23.43 19.42
C ALA A 145 -25.22 23.81 20.62
N PRO A 146 -25.89 24.98 20.59
CA PRO A 146 -26.89 25.33 21.59
C PRO A 146 -28.00 24.27 21.65
N GLY A 147 -28.28 23.71 22.82
CA GLY A 147 -29.22 22.59 22.98
C GLY A 147 -28.68 21.21 22.57
N GLY A 148 -27.39 21.12 22.25
CA GLY A 148 -26.73 19.90 21.79
C GLY A 148 -26.80 18.73 22.77
N ALA A 149 -26.69 19.01 24.08
CA ALA A 149 -26.85 18.00 25.13
C ALA A 149 -28.23 17.33 25.09
N ASP A 150 -29.27 18.09 24.77
CA ASP A 150 -30.65 17.64 24.72
C ASP A 150 -30.91 16.76 23.47
N LEU A 151 -30.33 17.14 22.34
CA LEU A 151 -30.33 16.31 21.11
C LEU A 151 -29.54 15.01 21.30
N LEU A 152 -28.45 15.05 22.05
CA LEU A 152 -27.68 13.86 22.41
C LEU A 152 -28.46 12.96 23.38
N ALA A 153 -29.17 13.54 24.35
CA ALA A 153 -30.05 12.81 25.26
C ALA A 153 -31.18 12.10 24.50
N LEU A 154 -31.84 12.79 23.56
CA LEU A 154 -32.85 12.19 22.68
C LEU A 154 -32.27 11.04 21.85
N ARG A 155 -31.03 11.18 21.35
CA ARG A 155 -30.34 10.12 20.62
C ARG A 155 -29.97 8.93 21.49
N ALA A 156 -29.73 9.14 22.79
CA ALA A 156 -29.54 8.06 23.75
C ALA A 156 -30.84 7.27 23.94
N LEU A 157 -31.97 7.98 24.15
CA LEU A 157 -33.30 7.40 24.35
C LEU A 157 -33.81 6.61 23.14
N THR A 158 -33.49 7.05 21.92
CA THR A 158 -33.90 6.39 20.65
C THR A 158 -32.93 5.31 20.17
N GLY A 159 -31.84 5.06 20.91
CA GLY A 159 -30.85 4.06 20.54
C GLY A 159 -31.04 2.70 21.22
N PRO A 160 -30.07 1.78 21.10
CA PRO A 160 -30.22 0.42 21.63
C PRO A 160 -30.46 0.38 23.16
N PRO A 161 -31.40 -0.47 23.63
CA PRO A 161 -31.90 -0.47 25.01
C PRO A 161 -30.86 -0.92 26.04
N ARG A 162 -29.86 -1.71 25.62
CA ARG A 162 -28.79 -2.20 26.51
C ARG A 162 -28.01 -1.09 27.23
N ASP A 163 -27.85 0.06 26.58
CA ASP A 163 -27.05 1.16 27.15
C ASP A 163 -27.89 1.99 28.14
N LEU A 164 -29.23 1.91 28.04
CA LEU A 164 -30.18 2.53 28.98
C LEU A 164 -30.42 1.63 30.20
N ALA A 165 -30.35 0.31 30.02
CA ALA A 165 -30.51 -0.67 31.10
C ALA A 165 -29.42 -0.58 32.19
N ALA A 166 -28.27 0.02 31.87
CA ALA A 166 -27.18 0.24 32.80
C ALA A 166 -27.32 1.54 33.62
N LEU A 167 -28.31 2.38 33.33
CA LEU A 167 -28.52 3.65 34.03
C LEU A 167 -29.47 3.49 35.22
N PRO A 168 -29.21 4.19 36.34
CA PRO A 168 -30.20 4.33 37.42
C PRO A 168 -31.47 4.98 36.86
N VAL A 169 -32.62 4.33 37.09
CA VAL A 169 -33.92 4.84 36.62
C VAL A 169 -34.49 5.79 37.69
N PRO A 170 -34.68 7.08 37.39
CA PRO A 170 -35.29 8.02 38.34
C PRO A 170 -36.77 7.68 38.57
N PRO A 171 -37.37 8.10 39.69
CA PRO A 171 -38.80 7.95 39.93
C PRO A 171 -39.59 8.67 38.82
N GLY A 172 -40.44 7.93 38.09
CA GLY A 172 -41.14 8.41 36.89
C GLY A 172 -40.50 7.97 35.56
N GLY A 173 -39.27 7.44 35.58
CA GLY A 173 -38.59 6.92 34.40
C GLY A 173 -37.78 7.96 33.62
N LEU A 174 -36.80 7.47 32.85
CA LEU A 174 -35.86 8.32 32.10
C LEU A 174 -36.54 9.26 31.09
N ALA A 175 -37.65 8.82 30.48
CA ALA A 175 -38.36 9.61 29.47
C ALA A 175 -39.15 10.79 30.08
N ASP A 176 -39.70 10.62 31.27
CA ASP A 176 -40.42 11.70 31.97
C ASP A 176 -39.44 12.72 32.54
N ALA A 177 -38.34 12.27 33.16
CA ALA A 177 -37.31 13.17 33.67
C ALA A 177 -36.65 14.00 32.54
N TRP A 178 -36.47 13.40 31.35
CA TRP A 178 -36.05 14.14 30.16
C TRP A 178 -37.10 15.18 29.72
N ARG A 179 -38.39 14.80 29.64
CA ARG A 179 -39.47 15.73 29.28
C ARG A 179 -39.64 16.90 30.27
N GLN A 180 -39.27 16.72 31.53
CA GLN A 180 -39.31 17.75 32.56
C GLN A 180 -38.08 18.68 32.53
N GLY A 181 -37.11 18.42 31.65
CA GLY A 181 -35.91 19.25 31.52
C GLY A 181 -34.88 19.06 32.64
N ASP A 182 -34.88 17.90 33.31
CA ASP A 182 -33.91 17.58 34.35
C ASP A 182 -32.48 17.58 33.76
N GLN A 183 -31.70 18.61 34.13
CA GLN A 183 -30.35 18.81 33.64
C GLN A 183 -29.42 17.65 33.99
N HIS A 184 -29.64 16.97 35.11
CA HIS A 184 -28.82 15.84 35.52
C HIS A 184 -29.10 14.61 34.64
N VAL A 185 -30.37 14.35 34.31
CA VAL A 185 -30.76 13.26 33.42
C VAL A 185 -30.34 13.55 31.97
N ILE A 186 -30.50 14.79 31.50
CA ILE A 186 -30.02 15.21 30.17
C ILE A 186 -28.51 15.03 30.07
N ALA A 187 -27.74 15.50 31.07
CA ALA A 187 -26.29 15.31 31.09
C ALA A 187 -25.94 13.82 31.03
N THR A 188 -26.52 13.00 31.89
CA THR A 188 -26.26 11.55 31.95
C THR A 188 -26.58 10.82 30.64
N LEU A 189 -27.73 11.12 30.02
CA LEU A 189 -28.11 10.57 28.72
C LEU A 189 -27.18 11.05 27.60
N SER A 190 -26.77 12.32 27.63
CA SER A 190 -25.83 12.87 26.66
C SER A 190 -24.46 12.20 26.76
N GLU A 191 -23.97 11.89 27.97
CA GLU A 191 -22.72 11.15 28.17
C GLU A 191 -22.79 9.73 27.58
N VAL A 192 -23.93 9.05 27.69
CA VAL A 192 -24.14 7.73 27.09
C VAL A 192 -24.07 7.81 25.56
N ALA A 193 -24.69 8.83 24.97
CA ALA A 193 -24.60 9.08 23.53
C ALA A 193 -23.15 9.37 23.08
N LEU A 194 -22.40 10.18 23.85
CA LEU A 194 -20.99 10.50 23.59
C LEU A 194 -20.09 9.26 23.73
N LYS A 195 -20.25 8.47 24.79
CA LYS A 195 -19.52 7.20 25.00
C LYS A 195 -19.78 6.22 23.86
N ARG A 196 -21.03 6.11 23.38
CA ARG A 196 -21.38 5.27 22.22
C ARG A 196 -20.69 5.73 20.93
N ALA A 197 -20.55 7.05 20.74
CA ALA A 197 -19.79 7.65 19.66
C ALA A 197 -18.26 7.53 19.82
N GLY A 198 -17.77 7.03 20.96
CA GLY A 198 -16.34 6.90 21.27
C GLY A 198 -15.67 8.21 21.71
N LEU A 199 -16.47 9.18 22.15
CA LEU A 199 -16.06 10.46 22.69
C LEU A 199 -16.11 10.40 24.21
N ARG A 200 -15.17 11.06 24.91
CA ARG A 200 -15.37 11.33 26.35
C ARG A 200 -16.25 12.57 26.48
N PRO A 201 -17.12 12.60 27.51
CA PRO A 201 -17.78 13.82 27.93
C PRO A 201 -16.74 14.87 28.37
#